data_AF-A0A1D7VUG1-F1
#
_entry.id   AF-A0A1D7VUG1-F1
#
_cell.length_a   1.000
_cell.length_b   1.000
_cell.length_c   1.000
_cell.angle_alpha   90.00
_cell.angle_beta   90.00
_cell.angle_gamma   90.00
#
_symmetry.space_group_name_H-M   'P 1'
#
loop_
_entity.id
_entity.type
_entity.pdbx_description
1 polymer ?
#
loop_
_entity_poly.entity_id
_entity_poly.type
_entity_poly.pdbx_seq_one_letter_code
_entity_poly.pdbx_strand_id
1 'polypeptide(L)'
;MTDPHPTLTGEPLADLARRLRAAETGGWRADGARALVEQLGRRDRTAGGPSAGSPRLRPVGPSEERYVEKEAYLELAVPVATATPDAASQARAFRAAKDELTDALGEPSIIGSYGTLGPYHGSTPSWGAPFLRWRGSPDTLELRAGHHGPELVLEPTAPIEAWLGSLGHGEEHAISGFLGTRRCPANTGLGLPGRWSARSWETATDALTAFFATLPAECAALGIAKVMRLYGRVGGSAPCLFDIDADDPLMVASYAEDDLDPASFGWGTVDEHPRSRDTWPDTFDPRWRIDAGGPGEPAARALAETVVATARAEGVAGPEGLLLGSEAQDVGDYTVTYYGLGLAVV
;
A
#
# COMPACT_ATOMS: atom_id res chain seq x y z
N MET A 1 -1.75 -21.87 17.45
CA MET A 1 -2.93 -21.40 18.20
C MET A 1 -2.52 -20.07 18.81
N THR A 2 -2.72 -19.00 18.07
CA THR A 2 -2.42 -17.63 18.49
C THR A 2 -3.60 -17.20 19.36
N ASP A 3 -3.33 -16.70 20.57
CA ASP A 3 -4.40 -16.21 21.44
C ASP A 3 -5.12 -15.04 20.75
N PRO A 4 -6.47 -14.98 20.78
CA PRO A 4 -7.21 -13.91 20.14
C PRO A 4 -6.87 -12.57 20.81
N HIS A 5 -6.38 -11.61 20.03
CA HIS A 5 -6.12 -10.27 20.53
C HIS A 5 -7.46 -9.55 20.73
N PRO A 6 -7.85 -9.19 21.97
CA PRO A 6 -9.03 -8.38 22.17
C PRO A 6 -8.81 -7.02 21.48
N THR A 7 -9.71 -6.67 20.58
CA THR A 7 -9.70 -5.36 19.92
C THR A 7 -10.07 -4.26 20.91
N LEU A 8 -9.92 -3.01 20.49
CA LEU A 8 -10.40 -1.85 21.25
C LEU A 8 -11.91 -1.90 21.56
N THR A 9 -12.68 -2.73 20.84
CA THR A 9 -14.13 -2.93 21.05
C THR A 9 -14.46 -4.07 22.04
N GLY A 10 -13.45 -4.71 22.64
CA GLY A 10 -13.62 -5.76 23.65
C GLY A 10 -14.09 -7.12 23.12
N GLU A 11 -14.27 -7.28 21.80
CA GLU A 11 -14.54 -8.55 21.12
C GLU A 11 -13.36 -8.97 20.21
N PRO A 12 -13.24 -10.25 19.81
CA PRO A 12 -12.25 -10.69 18.83
C PRO A 12 -12.46 -10.00 17.47
N LEU A 13 -11.38 -9.64 16.78
CA LEU A 13 -11.43 -8.93 15.49
C LEU A 13 -12.16 -9.75 14.43
N ALA A 14 -11.95 -11.07 14.42
CA ALA A 14 -12.67 -12.00 13.56
C ALA A 14 -14.21 -11.90 13.69
N ASP A 15 -14.71 -11.73 14.92
CA ASP A 15 -16.16 -11.68 15.18
C ASP A 15 -16.75 -10.33 14.78
N LEU A 16 -16.03 -9.23 15.05
CA LEU A 16 -16.37 -7.90 14.54
C LEU A 16 -16.47 -7.93 13.01
N ALA A 17 -15.50 -8.52 12.34
CA ALA A 17 -15.45 -8.57 10.89
C ALA A 17 -16.62 -9.36 10.27
N ARG A 18 -16.92 -10.55 10.81
CA ARG A 18 -18.09 -11.34 10.37
C ARG A 18 -19.39 -10.57 10.58
N ARG A 19 -19.50 -9.85 11.69
CA ARG A 19 -20.67 -9.04 12.02
C ARG A 19 -20.83 -7.85 11.07
N LEU A 20 -19.75 -7.14 10.76
CA LEU A 20 -19.76 -6.06 9.77
C LEU A 20 -20.15 -6.57 8.39
N ARG A 21 -19.65 -7.74 7.96
CA ARG A 21 -20.04 -8.37 6.68
C ARG A 21 -21.51 -8.77 6.61
N ALA A 22 -22.11 -9.09 7.74
CA ALA A 22 -23.52 -9.48 7.84
C ALA A 22 -24.44 -8.29 8.17
N ALA A 23 -23.90 -7.07 8.31
CA ALA A 23 -24.65 -5.91 8.74
C ALA A 23 -25.65 -5.44 7.67
N GLU A 24 -26.84 -5.03 8.12
CA GLU A 24 -27.79 -4.32 7.27
C GLU A 24 -27.44 -2.83 7.27
N THR A 25 -26.79 -2.36 6.19
CA THR A 25 -26.35 -0.96 6.05
C THR A 25 -27.50 0.00 5.70
N GLY A 26 -28.68 -0.52 5.36
CA GLY A 26 -29.82 0.27 4.88
C GLY A 26 -29.52 1.02 3.58
N GLY A 27 -28.59 0.49 2.76
CA GLY A 27 -28.09 1.16 1.57
C GLY A 27 -27.38 2.48 1.89
N TRP A 28 -26.72 2.55 3.04
CA TRP A 28 -25.97 3.72 3.52
C TRP A 28 -26.78 5.01 3.64
N ARG A 29 -28.11 4.89 3.72
CA ARG A 29 -28.98 6.00 4.08
C ARG A 29 -28.77 6.41 5.53
N ALA A 30 -29.09 7.65 5.84
CA ALA A 30 -28.79 8.25 7.13
C ALA A 30 -29.29 7.40 8.32
N ASP A 31 -30.53 6.94 8.29
CA ASP A 31 -31.14 6.17 9.39
C ASP A 31 -30.54 4.76 9.51
N GLY A 32 -30.28 4.09 8.38
CA GLY A 32 -29.69 2.74 8.37
C GLY A 32 -28.26 2.73 8.90
N ALA A 33 -27.42 3.64 8.41
CA ALA A 33 -26.03 3.75 8.86
C ALA A 33 -25.92 4.13 10.35
N ARG A 34 -26.79 5.03 10.84
CA ARG A 34 -26.82 5.38 12.27
C ARG A 34 -27.31 4.22 13.14
N ALA A 35 -28.33 3.49 12.68
CA ALA A 35 -28.80 2.29 13.38
C ALA A 35 -27.69 1.24 13.50
N LEU A 36 -26.85 1.08 12.45
CA LEU A 36 -25.69 0.20 12.49
C LEU A 36 -24.67 0.64 13.57
N VAL A 37 -24.31 1.92 13.63
CA VAL A 37 -23.43 2.46 14.69
C VAL A 37 -24.01 2.21 16.08
N GLU A 38 -25.31 2.45 16.27
CA GLU A 38 -25.96 2.20 17.55
C GLU A 38 -25.92 0.72 17.95
N GLN A 39 -26.15 -0.19 17.01
CA GLN A 39 -26.05 -1.63 17.27
C GLN A 39 -24.62 -2.05 17.65
N LEU A 40 -23.61 -1.43 17.04
CA LEU A 40 -22.20 -1.63 17.39
C LEU A 40 -21.89 -1.08 18.79
N GLY A 41 -22.28 0.15 19.09
CA GLY A 41 -22.00 0.82 20.36
C GLY A 41 -22.81 0.30 21.57
N ARG A 42 -23.98 -0.30 21.36
CA ARG A 42 -24.77 -0.91 22.45
C ARG A 42 -24.07 -2.12 23.09
N ARG A 43 -23.20 -2.83 22.35
CA ARG A 43 -22.41 -3.94 22.89
C ARG A 43 -21.14 -3.48 23.61
N ASP A 44 -20.51 -2.41 23.15
CA ASP A 44 -19.34 -1.82 23.81
C ASP A 44 -19.66 -1.38 25.26
N ARG A 45 -20.89 -0.87 25.48
CA ARG A 45 -21.37 -0.49 26.83
C ARG A 45 -21.48 -1.64 27.84
N THR A 46 -21.56 -2.90 27.39
CA THR A 46 -21.53 -4.05 28.32
C THR A 46 -20.13 -4.33 28.88
N ALA A 47 -19.07 -3.71 28.33
CA ALA A 47 -17.68 -3.83 28.79
C ALA A 47 -17.18 -2.65 29.65
N GLY A 48 -18.02 -1.62 29.89
CA GLY A 48 -17.71 -0.53 30.84
C GLY A 48 -16.86 0.62 30.26
N GLY A 49 -17.54 1.66 29.77
CA GLY A 49 -16.95 2.96 29.41
C GLY A 49 -16.64 3.14 27.92
N PRO A 50 -16.64 4.38 27.38
CA PRO A 50 -16.30 4.63 25.98
C PRO A 50 -14.81 4.35 25.77
N SER A 51 -14.51 3.26 25.05
CA SER A 51 -13.14 2.93 24.64
C SER A 51 -12.66 3.95 23.59
N ALA A 52 -11.35 4.12 23.47
CA ALA A 52 -10.71 4.96 22.46
C ALA A 52 -10.94 4.49 20.99
N GLY A 53 -11.90 3.58 20.74
CA GLY A 53 -12.16 2.87 19.48
C GLY A 53 -13.62 2.88 19.02
N SER A 54 -14.39 3.94 19.33
CA SER A 54 -15.79 4.02 18.88
C SER A 54 -15.91 4.01 17.35
N PRO A 55 -16.89 3.30 16.77
CA PRO A 55 -17.20 3.34 15.34
C PRO A 55 -17.51 4.76 14.86
N ARG A 56 -17.01 5.14 13.68
CA ARG A 56 -17.16 6.47 13.09
C ARG A 56 -17.72 6.37 11.69
N LEU A 57 -18.77 7.15 11.42
CA LEU A 57 -19.29 7.33 10.07
C LEU A 57 -18.61 8.52 9.40
N ARG A 58 -18.16 8.35 8.15
CA ARG A 58 -17.72 9.47 7.31
C ARG A 58 -18.87 9.88 6.39
N PRO A 59 -19.43 11.10 6.54
CA PRO A 59 -20.46 11.59 5.63
C PRO A 59 -19.90 11.82 4.23
N VAL A 60 -20.76 11.76 3.23
CA VAL A 60 -20.42 12.22 1.88
C VAL A 60 -20.17 13.73 1.93
N GLY A 61 -19.02 14.16 1.42
CA GLY A 61 -18.68 15.56 1.24
C GLY A 61 -18.90 16.04 -0.19
N PRO A 62 -18.79 17.35 -0.46
CA PRO A 62 -19.03 17.93 -1.78
C PRO A 62 -18.16 17.36 -2.90
N SER A 63 -16.91 16.97 -2.59
CA SER A 63 -15.99 16.36 -3.56
C SER A 63 -16.37 14.92 -3.93
N GLU A 64 -17.14 14.23 -3.08
CA GLU A 64 -17.50 12.82 -3.26
C GLU A 64 -18.92 12.63 -3.79
N GLU A 65 -19.74 13.68 -3.88
CA GLU A 65 -21.10 13.63 -4.44
C GLU A 65 -21.14 13.00 -5.84
N ARG A 66 -20.07 13.15 -6.63
CA ARG A 66 -19.94 12.56 -7.97
C ARG A 66 -19.81 11.04 -7.99
N TYR A 67 -19.54 10.40 -6.86
CA TYR A 67 -19.31 8.96 -6.75
C TYR A 67 -20.48 8.19 -6.12
N VAL A 68 -21.44 8.91 -5.55
CA VAL A 68 -22.57 8.32 -4.82
C VAL A 68 -23.87 8.59 -5.55
N GLU A 69 -24.87 7.73 -5.34
CA GLU A 69 -26.22 7.95 -5.86
C GLU A 69 -27.20 8.37 -4.76
N LYS A 70 -27.20 7.63 -3.64
CA LYS A 70 -28.19 7.78 -2.55
C LYS A 70 -27.57 7.63 -1.17
N GLU A 71 -26.30 7.25 -1.12
CA GLU A 71 -25.52 7.04 0.09
C GLU A 71 -25.34 8.39 0.81
N ALA A 72 -25.62 8.41 2.11
CA ALA A 72 -25.37 9.57 2.96
C ALA A 72 -23.98 9.52 3.62
N TYR A 73 -23.37 8.34 3.63
CA TYR A 73 -22.10 8.04 4.26
C TYR A 73 -21.24 7.19 3.30
N LEU A 74 -19.94 7.46 3.27
CA LEU A 74 -18.96 6.74 2.45
C LEU A 74 -18.39 5.51 3.15
N GLU A 75 -18.40 5.51 4.47
CA GLU A 75 -17.76 4.47 5.24
C GLU A 75 -18.22 4.49 6.70
N LEU A 76 -18.09 3.32 7.33
CA LEU A 76 -18.08 3.12 8.75
C LEU A 76 -16.70 2.57 9.14
N ALA A 77 -15.88 3.37 9.83
CA ALA A 77 -14.56 2.98 10.30
C ALA A 77 -14.60 2.59 11.78
N VAL A 78 -13.99 1.46 12.11
CA VAL A 78 -13.83 0.94 13.48
C VAL A 78 -12.33 0.78 13.77
N PRO A 79 -11.73 1.58 14.67
CA PRO A 79 -10.37 1.35 15.11
C PRO A 79 -10.24 -0.02 15.78
N VAL A 80 -9.30 -0.86 15.35
CA VAL A 80 -9.17 -2.23 15.88
C VAL A 80 -8.00 -2.39 16.82
N ALA A 81 -6.96 -1.58 16.66
CA ALA A 81 -5.81 -1.51 17.56
C ALA A 81 -5.25 -0.08 17.63
N THR A 82 -4.60 0.24 18.75
CA THR A 82 -3.69 1.40 18.84
C THR A 82 -2.25 0.92 18.82
N ALA A 83 -1.39 1.58 18.06
CA ALA A 83 0.04 1.33 18.07
C ALA A 83 0.81 2.61 18.42
N THR A 84 2.05 2.45 18.89
CA THR A 84 2.96 3.60 19.01
C THR A 84 3.11 4.29 17.66
N PRO A 85 3.31 5.63 17.65
CA PRO A 85 3.33 6.43 16.43
C PRO A 85 4.67 6.31 15.66
N ASP A 86 5.19 5.09 15.54
CA ASP A 86 6.37 4.73 14.76
C ASP A 86 5.99 3.70 13.68
N ALA A 87 6.61 3.79 12.51
CA ALA A 87 6.22 3.00 11.34
C ALA A 87 6.31 1.49 11.58
N ALA A 88 7.34 1.03 12.31
CA ALA A 88 7.52 -0.39 12.61
C ALA A 88 6.39 -0.95 13.49
N SER A 89 5.99 -0.23 14.53
CA SER A 89 4.90 -0.66 15.41
C SER A 89 3.54 -0.60 14.72
N GLN A 90 3.30 0.40 13.88
CA GLN A 90 2.10 0.49 13.06
C GLN A 90 2.00 -0.68 12.08
N ALA A 91 3.10 -0.99 11.37
CA ALA A 91 3.17 -2.10 10.43
C ALA A 91 2.93 -3.45 11.13
N ARG A 92 3.54 -3.68 12.32
CA ARG A 92 3.29 -4.90 13.11
C ARG A 92 1.84 -5.03 13.56
N ALA A 93 1.23 -3.95 14.05
CA ALA A 93 -0.17 -3.98 14.48
C ALA A 93 -1.10 -4.27 13.30
N PHE A 94 -0.82 -3.67 12.13
CA PHE A 94 -1.56 -3.95 10.91
C PHE A 94 -1.40 -5.41 10.47
N ARG A 95 -0.17 -5.94 10.48
CA ARG A 95 0.13 -7.34 10.11
C ARG A 95 -0.60 -8.33 11.01
N ALA A 96 -0.62 -8.10 12.32
CA ALA A 96 -1.37 -8.93 13.25
C ALA A 96 -2.88 -8.93 12.95
N ALA A 97 -3.46 -7.75 12.67
CA ALA A 97 -4.87 -7.63 12.28
C ALA A 97 -5.16 -8.31 10.94
N LYS A 98 -4.24 -8.18 9.96
CA LYS A 98 -4.32 -8.89 8.68
C LYS A 98 -4.40 -10.39 8.91
N ASP A 99 -3.44 -10.95 9.64
CA ASP A 99 -3.31 -12.40 9.78
C ASP A 99 -4.57 -12.99 10.45
N GLU A 100 -5.10 -12.34 11.50
CA GLU A 100 -6.38 -12.76 12.12
C GLU A 100 -7.57 -12.68 11.15
N LEU A 101 -7.69 -11.60 10.36
CA LEU A 101 -8.78 -11.44 9.41
C LEU A 101 -8.70 -12.40 8.24
N THR A 102 -7.50 -12.67 7.72
CA THR A 102 -7.27 -13.65 6.65
C THR A 102 -7.65 -15.05 7.13
N ASP A 103 -7.28 -15.43 8.37
CA ASP A 103 -7.71 -16.70 8.97
C ASP A 103 -9.24 -16.80 9.10
N ALA A 104 -9.90 -15.69 9.42
CA ALA A 104 -11.34 -15.66 9.68
C ALA A 104 -12.21 -15.57 8.43
N LEU A 105 -11.75 -14.86 7.40
CA LEU A 105 -12.53 -14.49 6.20
C LEU A 105 -12.02 -15.16 4.92
N GLY A 106 -10.86 -15.80 4.99
CA GLY A 106 -10.07 -16.22 3.84
C GLY A 106 -9.26 -15.06 3.26
N GLU A 107 -8.46 -15.37 2.24
CA GLU A 107 -7.56 -14.41 1.62
C GLU A 107 -8.34 -13.22 0.99
N PRO A 108 -7.89 -11.96 1.14
CA PRO A 108 -8.55 -10.78 0.60
C PRO A 108 -8.54 -10.79 -0.93
N SER A 109 -9.56 -10.24 -1.58
CA SER A 109 -9.63 -10.19 -3.04
C SER A 109 -8.72 -9.12 -3.65
N ILE A 110 -8.37 -8.10 -2.87
CA ILE A 110 -7.53 -6.96 -3.26
C ILE A 110 -6.57 -6.64 -2.12
N ILE A 111 -5.34 -6.30 -2.46
CA ILE A 111 -4.32 -5.74 -1.56
C ILE A 111 -3.79 -4.44 -2.15
N GLY A 112 -3.18 -3.57 -1.37
CA GLY A 112 -2.54 -2.40 -1.95
C GLY A 112 -2.00 -1.41 -0.93
N SER A 113 -1.54 -0.29 -1.47
CA SER A 113 -1.35 0.95 -0.73
C SER A 113 -2.00 2.08 -1.50
N TYR A 114 -2.69 3.00 -0.79
CA TYR A 114 -3.18 4.22 -1.40
C TYR A 114 -2.06 5.21 -1.74
N GLY A 115 -0.83 4.98 -1.26
CA GLY A 115 0.26 5.95 -1.33
C GLY A 115 -0.16 7.27 -0.65
N THR A 116 0.17 8.41 -1.25
CA THR A 116 -0.05 9.73 -0.67
C THR A 116 -1.48 10.25 -0.75
N LEU A 117 -2.35 9.69 -1.60
CA LEU A 117 -3.70 10.23 -1.86
C LEU A 117 -4.79 9.77 -0.87
N GLY A 118 -4.57 8.66 -0.15
CA GLY A 118 -5.60 8.04 0.72
C GLY A 118 -6.90 7.65 -0.02
N PRO A 119 -7.86 6.97 0.64
CA PRO A 119 -9.20 6.77 0.09
C PRO A 119 -10.00 8.07 0.10
N TYR A 120 -10.73 8.35 -0.99
CA TYR A 120 -11.57 9.55 -1.15
C TYR A 120 -10.83 10.86 -0.80
N HIS A 121 -9.58 11.01 -1.26
CA HIS A 121 -8.74 12.17 -0.98
C HIS A 121 -8.53 12.43 0.53
N GLY A 122 -8.58 11.37 1.34
CA GLY A 122 -8.33 11.43 2.77
C GLY A 122 -6.86 11.67 3.09
N SER A 123 -6.59 12.15 4.30
CA SER A 123 -5.23 12.25 4.81
C SER A 123 -4.59 10.87 4.94
N THR A 124 -3.41 10.70 4.35
CA THR A 124 -2.59 9.48 4.45
C THR A 124 -1.81 9.48 5.77
N PRO A 125 -1.76 8.35 6.52
CA PRO A 125 -0.86 8.23 7.67
C PRO A 125 0.61 8.39 7.26
N SER A 126 1.42 9.01 8.13
CA SER A 126 2.83 9.30 7.81
C SER A 126 3.71 8.06 7.61
N TRP A 127 3.24 6.89 8.04
CA TRP A 127 3.96 5.62 7.91
C TRP A 127 3.62 4.83 6.64
N GLY A 128 2.60 5.27 5.89
CA GLY A 128 2.07 4.56 4.72
C GLY A 128 0.57 4.40 4.76
N ALA A 129 -0.01 3.90 3.66
CA ALA A 129 -1.44 3.61 3.58
C ALA A 129 -1.76 2.20 3.03
N PRO A 130 -1.20 1.13 3.62
CA PRO A 130 -1.53 -0.23 3.22
C PRO A 130 -3.01 -0.53 3.49
N PHE A 131 -3.59 -1.37 2.65
CA PHE A 131 -4.95 -1.87 2.80
C PHE A 131 -5.14 -3.29 2.22
N LEU A 132 -6.17 -3.96 2.71
CA LEU A 132 -6.65 -5.27 2.26
C LEU A 132 -8.17 -5.20 2.14
N ARG A 133 -8.74 -5.66 1.03
CA ARG A 133 -10.20 -5.67 0.82
C ARG A 133 -10.74 -7.07 0.61
N TRP A 134 -11.82 -7.35 1.32
CA TRP A 134 -12.76 -8.43 1.02
C TRP A 134 -13.94 -7.81 0.28
N ARG A 135 -13.78 -7.66 -1.05
CA ARG A 135 -14.81 -7.10 -1.92
C ARG A 135 -16.10 -7.90 -1.82
N GLY A 136 -17.21 -7.20 -1.59
CA GLY A 136 -18.54 -7.79 -1.51
C GLY A 136 -19.56 -7.01 -2.34
N SER A 137 -20.80 -7.50 -2.35
CA SER A 137 -21.94 -6.82 -2.95
C SER A 137 -23.13 -6.99 -2.00
N PRO A 138 -23.71 -5.89 -1.46
CA PRO A 138 -23.47 -4.49 -1.84
C PRO A 138 -22.27 -3.81 -1.15
N ASP A 139 -21.72 -4.41 -0.09
CA ASP A 139 -20.75 -3.76 0.80
C ASP A 139 -19.38 -4.43 0.73
N THR A 140 -18.33 -3.63 0.86
CA THR A 140 -16.93 -4.07 0.92
C THR A 140 -16.39 -3.88 2.33
N LEU A 141 -15.68 -4.88 2.83
CA LEU A 141 -14.91 -4.78 4.07
C LEU A 141 -13.44 -4.54 3.74
N GLU A 142 -12.84 -3.53 4.36
CA GLU A 142 -11.45 -3.14 4.18
C GLU A 142 -10.73 -3.07 5.54
N LEU A 143 -9.57 -3.71 5.65
CA LEU A 143 -8.59 -3.37 6.68
C LEU A 143 -7.65 -2.33 6.07
N ARG A 144 -7.54 -1.15 6.67
CA ARG A 144 -6.64 -0.08 6.21
C ARG A 144 -5.84 0.55 7.33
N ALA A 145 -4.74 1.19 6.95
CA ALA A 145 -3.95 1.99 7.85
C ALA A 145 -4.71 3.23 8.31
N GLY A 146 -4.75 3.45 9.62
CA GLY A 146 -5.18 4.69 10.25
C GLY A 146 -4.00 5.45 10.87
N HIS A 147 -4.29 6.65 11.36
CA HIS A 147 -3.30 7.53 12.00
C HIS A 147 -2.76 7.02 13.33
N HIS A 148 -3.51 6.15 14.01
CA HIS A 148 -3.17 5.64 15.33
C HIS A 148 -3.04 4.11 15.39
N GLY A 149 -3.24 3.44 14.26
CA GLY A 149 -3.35 2.00 14.19
C GLY A 149 -4.21 1.56 13.00
N PRO A 150 -4.30 0.25 12.75
CA PRO A 150 -5.21 -0.29 11.75
C PRO A 150 -6.68 0.00 12.09
N GLU A 151 -7.48 0.20 11.04
CA GLU A 151 -8.92 0.39 11.11
C GLU A 151 -9.61 -0.64 10.22
N LEU A 152 -10.68 -1.23 10.73
CA LEU A 152 -11.57 -2.07 9.95
C LEU A 152 -12.75 -1.22 9.48
N VAL A 153 -12.98 -1.20 8.18
CA VAL A 153 -13.89 -0.28 7.51
C VAL A 153 -14.90 -1.06 6.70
N LEU A 154 -16.17 -0.72 6.85
CA LEU A 154 -17.23 -1.17 5.98
C LEU A 154 -17.61 0.00 5.06
N GLU A 155 -17.75 -0.25 3.76
CA GLU A 155 -18.00 0.77 2.74
C GLU A 155 -19.00 0.26 1.69
N PRO A 156 -19.81 1.13 1.06
CA PRO A 156 -20.60 0.75 -0.11
C PRO A 156 -19.65 0.45 -1.28
N THR A 157 -19.78 -0.71 -1.91
CA THR A 157 -18.86 -1.16 -2.97
C THR A 157 -18.87 -0.25 -4.19
N ALA A 158 -20.05 0.24 -4.61
CA ALA A 158 -20.15 1.03 -5.85
C ALA A 158 -19.44 2.39 -5.75
N PRO A 159 -19.63 3.22 -4.70
CA PRO A 159 -18.89 4.46 -4.55
C PRO A 159 -17.37 4.31 -4.46
N ILE A 160 -16.85 3.28 -3.76
CA ILE A 160 -15.38 3.11 -3.65
C ILE A 160 -14.78 2.71 -5.00
N GLU A 161 -15.49 1.92 -5.80
CA GLU A 161 -15.07 1.57 -7.16
C GLU A 161 -15.19 2.74 -8.13
N ALA A 162 -16.26 3.53 -8.03
CA ALA A 162 -16.42 4.74 -8.84
C ALA A 162 -15.30 5.75 -8.55
N TRP A 163 -14.94 5.93 -7.27
CA TRP A 163 -13.78 6.74 -6.89
C TRP A 163 -12.49 6.16 -7.45
N LEU A 164 -12.22 4.86 -7.22
CA LEU A 164 -10.98 4.21 -7.69
C LEU A 164 -10.84 4.32 -9.22
N GLY A 165 -11.89 4.04 -9.98
CA GLY A 165 -11.89 4.15 -11.44
C GLY A 165 -11.74 5.59 -11.96
N SER A 166 -12.01 6.59 -11.13
CA SER A 166 -11.80 8.00 -11.47
C SER A 166 -10.34 8.45 -11.35
N LEU A 167 -9.48 7.65 -10.70
CA LEU A 167 -8.07 7.99 -10.50
C LEU A 167 -7.23 7.71 -11.76
N GLY A 168 -6.17 8.50 -11.93
CA GLY A 168 -5.08 8.19 -12.85
C GLY A 168 -5.37 8.41 -14.35
N HIS A 169 -5.90 9.55 -14.77
CA HIS A 169 -6.11 9.83 -16.20
C HIS A 169 -5.04 10.78 -16.78
N GLY A 170 -3.79 10.30 -16.82
CA GLY A 170 -2.67 10.96 -17.52
C GLY A 170 -2.01 12.16 -16.84
N GLU A 171 -2.62 12.72 -15.80
CA GLU A 171 -2.03 13.77 -14.95
C GLU A 171 -1.02 13.15 -13.96
N GLU A 172 0.16 13.77 -13.83
CA GLU A 172 1.22 13.28 -12.93
C GLU A 172 0.73 13.31 -11.48
N HIS A 173 1.07 12.27 -10.71
CA HIS A 173 0.59 12.08 -9.33
C HIS A 173 -0.93 11.96 -9.15
N ALA A 174 -1.72 11.85 -10.23
CA ALA A 174 -3.18 11.67 -10.13
C ALA A 174 -3.60 10.31 -9.53
N ILE A 175 -2.65 9.40 -9.37
CA ILE A 175 -2.78 8.19 -8.55
C ILE A 175 -1.42 7.87 -7.89
N SER A 176 -1.46 7.41 -6.65
CA SER A 176 -0.30 7.00 -5.86
C SER A 176 -0.40 5.55 -5.41
N GLY A 177 0.68 5.02 -4.84
CA GLY A 177 0.72 3.67 -4.26
C GLY A 177 0.58 2.56 -5.30
N PHE A 178 -0.05 1.46 -4.93
CA PHE A 178 -0.20 0.28 -5.78
C PHE A 178 -1.48 -0.49 -5.45
N LEU A 179 -1.96 -1.27 -6.42
CA LEU A 179 -3.12 -2.16 -6.27
C LEU A 179 -2.75 -3.55 -6.76
N GLY A 180 -2.94 -4.56 -5.91
CA GLY A 180 -2.87 -5.97 -6.22
C GLY A 180 -4.26 -6.59 -6.27
N THR A 181 -4.55 -7.32 -7.34
CA THR A 181 -5.84 -8.00 -7.51
C THR A 181 -5.64 -9.50 -7.68
N ARG A 182 -6.45 -10.29 -6.97
CA ARG A 182 -6.48 -11.74 -7.18
C ARG A 182 -7.44 -12.12 -8.30
N ARG A 183 -7.11 -13.16 -9.05
CA ARG A 183 -8.05 -13.79 -9.98
C ARG A 183 -9.11 -14.59 -9.21
N CYS A 184 -10.20 -13.95 -8.83
CA CYS A 184 -11.33 -14.62 -8.17
C CYS A 184 -12.69 -14.02 -8.59
N PRO A 185 -13.81 -14.75 -8.42
CA PRO A 185 -15.15 -14.26 -8.79
C PRO A 185 -15.53 -12.94 -8.11
N ALA A 186 -15.00 -12.71 -6.90
CA ALA A 186 -15.24 -11.46 -6.19
C ALA A 186 -14.72 -10.23 -6.94
N ASN A 187 -13.77 -10.35 -7.88
CA ASN A 187 -13.25 -9.22 -8.68
C ASN A 187 -13.87 -9.13 -10.08
N THR A 188 -14.90 -9.92 -10.39
CA THR A 188 -15.61 -9.80 -11.66
C THR A 188 -16.23 -8.40 -11.80
N GLY A 189 -15.93 -7.75 -12.93
CA GLY A 189 -16.41 -6.40 -13.24
C GLY A 189 -15.67 -5.27 -12.52
N LEU A 190 -14.61 -5.56 -11.77
CA LEU A 190 -13.80 -4.54 -11.11
C LEU A 190 -13.13 -3.62 -12.15
N GLY A 191 -13.43 -2.33 -12.08
CA GLY A 191 -12.68 -1.30 -12.80
C GLY A 191 -11.34 -1.03 -12.13
N LEU A 192 -10.27 -0.98 -12.92
CA LEU A 192 -8.94 -0.58 -12.44
C LEU A 192 -8.72 0.92 -12.70
N PRO A 193 -7.97 1.61 -11.83
CA PRO A 193 -7.61 2.99 -12.09
C PRO A 193 -6.76 3.11 -13.36
N GLY A 194 -6.75 4.29 -13.95
CA GLY A 194 -5.86 4.60 -15.06
C GLY A 194 -4.39 4.71 -14.62
N ARG A 195 -3.54 5.23 -15.51
CA ARG A 195 -2.11 5.43 -15.26
C ARG A 195 -1.67 6.84 -15.61
N TRP A 196 -0.52 7.22 -15.08
CA TRP A 196 0.24 8.39 -15.50
C TRP A 196 1.69 7.99 -15.74
N SER A 197 2.44 8.87 -16.41
CA SER A 197 3.86 8.68 -16.69
C SER A 197 4.64 9.90 -16.22
N ALA A 198 5.77 9.67 -15.56
CA ALA A 198 6.69 10.75 -15.21
C ALA A 198 7.29 11.37 -16.48
N ARG A 199 7.19 12.69 -16.61
CA ARG A 199 7.65 13.46 -17.78
C ARG A 199 8.92 14.24 -17.48
N SER A 200 9.36 14.26 -16.23
CA SER A 200 10.61 14.89 -15.79
C SER A 200 11.34 14.05 -14.76
N TRP A 201 12.66 14.26 -14.66
CA TRP A 201 13.47 13.64 -13.61
C TRP A 201 13.04 14.08 -12.21
N GLU A 202 12.54 15.31 -12.06
CA GLU A 202 12.00 15.81 -10.79
C GLU A 202 10.76 14.99 -10.39
N THR A 203 9.80 14.85 -11.30
CA THR A 203 8.59 14.02 -11.08
C THR A 203 8.96 12.57 -10.72
N ALA A 204 9.93 11.97 -11.43
CA ALA A 204 10.39 10.61 -11.14
C ALA A 204 11.07 10.51 -9.77
N THR A 205 11.88 11.52 -9.40
CA THR A 205 12.53 11.59 -8.09
C THR A 205 11.50 11.72 -6.97
N ASP A 206 10.48 12.55 -7.15
CA ASP A 206 9.39 12.75 -6.18
C ASP A 206 8.55 11.46 -6.01
N ALA A 207 8.24 10.78 -7.11
CA ALA A 207 7.54 9.50 -7.10
C ALA A 207 8.34 8.41 -6.38
N LEU A 208 9.63 8.28 -6.69
CA LEU A 208 10.53 7.35 -6.00
C LEU A 208 10.72 7.72 -4.53
N THR A 209 10.77 9.02 -4.20
CA THR A 209 10.86 9.50 -2.81
C THR A 209 9.63 9.05 -2.02
N ALA A 210 8.43 9.29 -2.54
CA ALA A 210 7.19 8.85 -1.90
C ALA A 210 7.14 7.33 -1.76
N PHE A 211 7.60 6.61 -2.78
CA PHE A 211 7.69 5.15 -2.78
C PHE A 211 8.63 4.63 -1.69
N PHE A 212 9.90 5.05 -1.67
CA PHE A 212 10.88 4.59 -0.68
C PHE A 212 10.55 4.99 0.75
N ALA A 213 9.81 6.09 0.95
CA ALA A 213 9.44 6.56 2.28
C ALA A 213 8.53 5.58 3.03
N THR A 214 7.61 4.90 2.32
CA THR A 214 6.60 4.05 2.96
C THR A 214 6.73 2.57 2.61
N LEU A 215 7.46 2.23 1.54
CA LEU A 215 7.61 0.85 1.05
C LEU A 215 7.96 -0.17 2.15
N PRO A 216 8.95 0.04 3.04
CA PRO A 216 9.30 -1.00 4.01
C PRO A 216 8.17 -1.23 5.02
N ALA A 217 7.50 -0.17 5.45
CA ALA A 217 6.38 -0.26 6.37
C ALA A 217 5.16 -0.91 5.72
N GLU A 218 4.87 -0.58 4.46
CA GLU A 218 3.79 -1.17 3.67
C GLU A 218 4.03 -2.66 3.39
N CYS A 219 5.24 -3.03 2.96
CA CYS A 219 5.63 -4.42 2.76
C CYS A 219 5.57 -5.22 4.06
N ALA A 220 6.09 -4.68 5.17
CA ALA A 220 6.01 -5.35 6.48
C ALA A 220 4.56 -5.51 6.96
N ALA A 221 3.72 -4.47 6.82
CA ALA A 221 2.32 -4.50 7.20
C ALA A 221 1.53 -5.54 6.40
N LEU A 222 1.74 -5.57 5.09
CA LEU A 222 1.14 -6.56 4.20
C LEU A 222 1.85 -7.92 4.29
N GLY A 223 3.00 -7.99 4.98
CA GLY A 223 4.05 -9.03 4.93
C GLY A 223 4.18 -9.66 3.55
N ILE A 224 4.62 -8.82 2.62
CA ILE A 224 5.01 -9.14 1.26
C ILE A 224 6.53 -8.99 1.21
N ALA A 225 7.23 -10.06 0.86
CA ALA A 225 8.61 -10.01 0.43
C ALA A 225 8.64 -9.62 -1.06
N LYS A 226 9.45 -8.64 -1.45
CA LYS A 226 9.44 -8.17 -2.84
C LYS A 226 10.81 -7.72 -3.32
N VAL A 227 11.26 -8.36 -4.40
CA VAL A 227 12.32 -7.83 -5.27
C VAL A 227 11.69 -7.17 -6.49
N MET A 228 12.06 -5.93 -6.78
CA MET A 228 11.61 -5.15 -7.92
C MET A 228 12.80 -4.68 -8.72
N ARG A 229 12.80 -5.01 -10.01
CA ARG A 229 13.87 -4.61 -10.91
C ARG A 229 13.55 -3.30 -11.60
N LEU A 230 14.52 -2.41 -11.67
CA LEU A 230 14.46 -1.21 -12.49
C LEU A 230 15.46 -1.34 -13.63
N TYR A 231 14.94 -1.27 -14.85
CA TYR A 231 15.71 -1.30 -16.08
C TYR A 231 15.85 0.12 -16.65
N GLY A 232 16.96 0.38 -17.32
CA GLY A 232 17.24 1.66 -17.97
C GLY A 232 17.38 1.48 -19.47
N ARG A 233 16.56 2.17 -20.26
CA ARG A 233 16.66 2.12 -21.72
C ARG A 233 17.88 2.90 -22.21
N VAL A 234 18.89 2.18 -22.70
CA VAL A 234 20.16 2.73 -23.20
C VAL A 234 20.58 2.03 -24.50
N GLY A 235 21.01 2.81 -25.50
CA GLY A 235 21.63 2.27 -26.72
C GLY A 235 20.81 1.22 -27.49
N GLY A 236 19.48 1.20 -27.36
CA GLY A 236 18.60 0.19 -27.98
C GLY A 236 18.37 -1.08 -27.15
N SER A 237 18.90 -1.14 -25.93
CA SER A 237 18.69 -2.19 -24.94
C SER A 237 18.03 -1.63 -23.67
N ALA A 238 17.72 -2.50 -22.71
CA ALA A 238 17.25 -2.11 -21.38
C ALA A 238 17.90 -3.03 -20.32
N PRO A 239 19.19 -2.83 -19.96
CA PRO A 239 19.84 -3.56 -18.88
C PRO A 239 19.15 -3.29 -17.54
N CYS A 240 19.23 -4.26 -16.63
CA CYS A 240 18.86 -4.04 -15.24
C CYS A 240 19.87 -3.06 -14.63
N LEU A 241 19.37 -2.00 -14.01
CA LEU A 241 20.19 -1.02 -13.31
C LEU A 241 20.15 -1.23 -11.80
N PHE A 242 18.97 -1.62 -11.28
CA PHE A 242 18.75 -1.80 -9.85
C PHE A 242 17.84 -2.98 -9.53
N ASP A 243 18.14 -3.65 -8.43
CA ASP A 243 17.18 -4.49 -7.71
C ASP A 243 16.83 -3.79 -6.39
N ILE A 244 15.54 -3.58 -6.15
CA ILE A 244 14.97 -3.02 -4.92
C ILE A 244 14.32 -4.17 -4.17
N ASP A 245 14.88 -4.55 -3.03
CA ASP A 245 14.39 -5.62 -2.18
C ASP A 245 13.79 -5.05 -0.89
N ALA A 246 12.51 -5.30 -0.66
CA ALA A 246 11.77 -4.84 0.52
C ALA A 246 11.35 -6.01 1.43
N ASP A 247 12.26 -6.95 1.68
CA ASP A 247 12.10 -8.10 2.59
C ASP A 247 12.89 -7.96 3.91
N ASP A 248 12.75 -6.79 4.56
CA ASP A 248 13.29 -6.41 5.88
C ASP A 248 14.78 -6.74 6.15
N PRO A 249 15.72 -5.78 5.95
CA PRO A 249 15.52 -4.35 5.66
C PRO A 249 15.31 -4.04 4.16
N LEU A 250 15.00 -2.79 3.83
CA LEU A 250 15.00 -2.30 2.45
C LEU A 250 16.43 -2.27 1.92
N MET A 251 16.67 -2.96 0.82
CA MET A 251 17.95 -3.01 0.12
C MET A 251 17.80 -2.46 -1.29
N VAL A 252 18.77 -1.66 -1.72
CA VAL A 252 18.89 -1.24 -3.12
C VAL A 252 20.24 -1.71 -3.63
N ALA A 253 20.22 -2.60 -4.61
CA ALA A 253 21.40 -3.13 -5.28
C ALA A 253 21.54 -2.50 -6.67
N SER A 254 22.75 -2.28 -7.15
CA SER A 254 23.00 -1.78 -8.50
C SER A 254 23.94 -2.66 -9.31
N TYR A 255 23.62 -2.73 -10.59
CA TYR A 255 24.32 -3.45 -11.64
C TYR A 255 24.98 -2.50 -12.66
N ALA A 256 24.88 -1.18 -12.45
CA ALA A 256 25.46 -0.12 -13.28
C ALA A 256 26.97 -0.35 -13.49
N GLU A 257 27.45 -0.21 -14.74
CA GLU A 257 28.74 -0.76 -15.15
C GLU A 257 29.97 0.16 -14.95
N ASP A 258 29.84 1.51 -14.86
CA ASP A 258 31.01 2.42 -15.02
C ASP A 258 31.05 3.72 -14.17
N ASP A 259 32.28 4.25 -13.99
CA ASP A 259 32.79 5.60 -13.58
C ASP A 259 32.05 6.43 -12.50
N LEU A 260 31.09 5.86 -11.79
CA LEU A 260 30.48 6.44 -10.60
C LEU A 260 31.41 6.24 -9.40
N ASP A 261 31.56 7.26 -8.56
CA ASP A 261 32.11 7.12 -7.20
C ASP A 261 30.97 6.64 -6.27
N PRO A 262 30.83 5.33 -6.00
CA PRO A 262 29.65 4.78 -5.32
C PRO A 262 29.63 5.22 -3.85
N ALA A 263 30.80 5.44 -3.26
CA ALA A 263 30.90 5.96 -1.89
C ALA A 263 30.28 7.37 -1.77
N SER A 264 30.38 8.21 -2.80
CA SER A 264 29.76 9.54 -2.81
C SER A 264 28.22 9.51 -2.77
N PHE A 265 27.63 8.39 -3.16
CA PHE A 265 26.19 8.14 -3.10
C PHE A 265 25.78 7.27 -1.89
N GLY A 266 26.71 6.96 -0.98
CA GLY A 266 26.45 6.17 0.21
C GLY A 266 26.39 4.65 0.00
N TRP A 267 26.94 4.15 -1.11
CA TRP A 267 26.93 2.71 -1.42
C TRP A 267 28.06 1.99 -0.69
N GLY A 268 27.78 0.76 -0.27
CA GLY A 268 28.76 -0.22 0.17
C GLY A 268 28.88 -1.39 -0.81
N THR A 269 29.92 -2.18 -0.62
CA THR A 269 30.19 -3.43 -1.34
C THR A 269 29.29 -4.57 -0.86
N VAL A 270 29.25 -5.67 -1.63
CA VAL A 270 28.60 -6.92 -1.23
C VAL A 270 29.20 -7.50 0.06
N ASP A 271 30.50 -7.35 0.27
CA ASP A 271 31.17 -7.83 1.48
C ASP A 271 30.78 -7.01 2.72
N GLU A 272 30.53 -5.71 2.55
CA GLU A 272 30.03 -4.83 3.62
C GLU A 272 28.55 -5.07 3.94
N HIS A 273 27.77 -5.47 2.94
CA HIS A 273 26.34 -5.79 3.07
C HIS A 273 26.02 -7.20 2.54
N PRO A 274 26.39 -8.27 3.27
CA PRO A 274 26.27 -9.65 2.75
C PRO A 274 24.84 -10.20 2.75
N ARG A 275 23.93 -9.62 3.55
CA ARG A 275 22.53 -10.09 3.69
C ARG A 275 21.65 -9.79 2.49
N SER A 276 22.04 -8.87 1.62
CA SER A 276 21.33 -8.48 0.41
C SER A 276 21.71 -9.31 -0.82
N ARG A 277 22.30 -10.49 -0.60
CA ARG A 277 22.77 -11.40 -1.66
C ARG A 277 21.62 -11.67 -2.63
N ASP A 278 21.93 -11.62 -3.93
CA ASP A 278 20.94 -11.86 -4.98
C ASP A 278 20.17 -13.15 -4.67
N THR A 279 18.85 -13.05 -4.57
CA THR A 279 17.96 -14.21 -4.39
C THR A 279 18.01 -15.17 -5.58
N TRP A 280 18.61 -14.76 -6.71
CA TRP A 280 18.76 -15.58 -7.90
C TRP A 280 20.17 -16.16 -8.02
N PRO A 281 20.33 -17.51 -8.04
CA PRO A 281 21.63 -18.16 -8.17
C PRO A 281 22.36 -17.94 -9.50
N ASP A 282 21.64 -17.44 -10.53
CA ASP A 282 22.08 -17.47 -11.92
C ASP A 282 22.35 -16.07 -12.53
N THR A 283 22.23 -15.00 -11.74
CA THR A 283 22.54 -13.61 -12.15
C THR A 283 23.92 -13.17 -11.66
N PHE A 284 24.53 -12.23 -12.39
CA PHE A 284 25.77 -11.57 -11.94
C PHE A 284 25.54 -10.91 -10.59
N ASP A 285 26.47 -11.04 -9.64
CA ASP A 285 26.36 -10.34 -8.36
C ASP A 285 26.25 -8.82 -8.60
N PRO A 286 25.36 -8.10 -7.90
CA PRO A 286 25.34 -6.65 -7.98
C PRO A 286 26.66 -6.08 -7.50
N ARG A 287 27.10 -5.01 -8.14
CA ARG A 287 28.41 -4.40 -7.85
C ARG A 287 28.39 -3.64 -6.53
N TRP A 288 27.29 -2.97 -6.25
CA TRP A 288 27.13 -2.06 -5.11
C TRP A 288 25.75 -2.20 -4.48
N ARG A 289 25.66 -1.89 -3.17
CA ARG A 289 24.41 -1.96 -2.42
C ARG A 289 24.26 -0.84 -1.39
N ILE A 290 23.02 -0.52 -1.06
CA ILE A 290 22.62 0.35 0.04
C ILE A 290 21.68 -0.45 0.95
N ASP A 291 22.01 -0.51 2.23
CA ASP A 291 21.06 -0.87 3.29
C ASP A 291 20.32 0.40 3.72
N ALA A 292 19.05 0.48 3.34
CA ALA A 292 18.18 1.61 3.65
C ALA A 292 17.41 1.44 4.96
N GLY A 293 17.59 0.32 5.67
CA GLY A 293 16.95 0.06 6.94
C GLY A 293 15.49 -0.39 6.86
N GLY A 294 14.87 -0.51 8.02
CA GLY A 294 13.50 -1.00 8.21
C GLY A 294 12.43 0.09 8.11
N PRO A 295 11.18 -0.21 8.52
CA PRO A 295 10.06 0.75 8.52
C PRO A 295 10.40 2.09 9.18
N GLY A 296 10.36 3.17 8.40
CA GLY A 296 10.57 4.55 8.86
C GLY A 296 12.02 5.01 8.93
N GLU A 297 12.97 4.16 8.55
CA GLU A 297 14.41 4.46 8.55
C GLU A 297 14.95 5.04 7.22
N PRO A 298 14.41 4.72 6.02
CA PRO A 298 15.00 5.16 4.77
C PRO A 298 15.12 6.68 4.64
N ALA A 299 16.30 7.13 4.24
CA ALA A 299 16.52 8.49 3.71
C ALA A 299 15.94 8.59 2.29
N ALA A 300 14.61 8.50 2.18
CA ALA A 300 13.89 8.25 0.92
C ALA A 300 14.25 9.19 -0.22
N ARG A 301 14.44 10.49 0.09
CA ARG A 301 14.85 11.48 -0.93
C ARG A 301 16.25 11.21 -1.45
N ALA A 302 17.21 10.96 -0.56
CA ALA A 302 18.58 10.68 -0.95
C ALA A 302 18.69 9.37 -1.75
N LEU A 303 17.89 8.35 -1.39
CA LEU A 303 17.78 7.11 -2.15
C LEU A 303 17.22 7.35 -3.56
N ALA A 304 16.13 8.10 -3.67
CA ALA A 304 15.54 8.44 -4.97
C ALA A 304 16.50 9.24 -5.85
N GLU A 305 17.17 10.25 -5.30
CA GLU A 305 18.18 11.05 -5.99
C GLU A 305 19.36 10.18 -6.45
N THR A 306 19.77 9.22 -5.63
CA THR A 306 20.84 8.26 -5.97
C THR A 306 20.44 7.36 -7.13
N VAL A 307 19.23 6.79 -7.11
CA VAL A 307 18.70 5.95 -8.21
C VAL A 307 18.62 6.77 -9.51
N VAL A 308 18.09 7.99 -9.45
CA VAL A 308 17.96 8.86 -10.63
C VAL A 308 19.31 9.32 -11.15
N ALA A 309 20.23 9.74 -10.28
CA ALA A 309 21.57 10.16 -10.67
C ALA A 309 22.35 9.02 -11.34
N THR A 310 22.26 7.81 -10.78
CA THR A 310 22.89 6.60 -11.33
C THR A 310 22.29 6.25 -12.69
N ALA A 311 20.96 6.26 -12.85
CA ALA A 311 20.33 6.02 -14.15
C ALA A 311 20.77 7.04 -15.23
N ARG A 312 20.92 8.31 -14.84
CA ARG A 312 21.41 9.36 -15.75
C ARG A 312 22.87 9.15 -16.13
N ALA A 313 23.71 8.72 -15.19
CA ALA A 313 25.12 8.41 -15.44
C ALA A 313 25.28 7.22 -16.40
N GLU A 314 24.43 6.21 -16.27
CA GLU A 314 24.36 5.06 -17.19
C GLU A 314 23.79 5.41 -18.59
N GLY A 315 23.37 6.67 -18.79
CA GLY A 315 22.94 7.17 -20.10
C GLY A 315 21.45 7.04 -20.39
N VAL A 316 20.61 6.81 -19.38
CA VAL A 316 19.15 6.89 -19.55
C VAL A 316 18.78 8.35 -19.85
N ALA A 317 18.17 8.59 -21.01
CA ALA A 317 17.92 9.94 -21.52
C ALA A 317 16.85 10.72 -20.74
N GLY A 318 15.82 10.02 -20.27
CA GLY A 318 14.65 10.58 -19.58
C GLY A 318 13.94 9.55 -18.71
N PRO A 319 13.02 9.99 -17.83
CA PRO A 319 12.28 9.10 -16.93
C PRO A 319 11.44 8.04 -17.66
N GLU A 320 11.01 8.30 -18.89
CA GLU A 320 10.34 7.32 -19.76
C GLU A 320 11.24 6.14 -20.16
N GLY A 321 12.55 6.28 -19.98
CA GLY A 321 13.54 5.23 -20.13
C GLY A 321 13.72 4.38 -18.88
N LEU A 322 13.19 4.77 -17.72
CA LEU A 322 13.14 3.91 -16.53
C LEU A 322 11.92 2.99 -16.61
N LEU A 323 12.18 1.69 -16.51
CA LEU A 323 11.16 0.65 -16.67
C LEU A 323 11.15 -0.25 -15.43
N LEU A 324 9.96 -0.55 -14.93
CA LEU A 324 9.77 -1.53 -13.86
C LEU A 324 9.67 -2.93 -14.47
N GLY A 325 10.43 -3.89 -13.97
CA GLY A 325 10.31 -5.28 -14.41
C GLY A 325 8.93 -5.87 -14.14
N SER A 326 8.41 -6.66 -15.08
CA SER A 326 7.14 -7.37 -14.94
C SER A 326 7.08 -8.28 -13.72
N GLU A 327 8.21 -8.78 -13.21
CA GLU A 327 8.27 -9.55 -11.95
C GLU A 327 7.79 -8.73 -10.76
N ALA A 328 7.87 -7.39 -10.82
CA ALA A 328 7.27 -6.52 -9.82
C ALA A 328 5.75 -6.72 -9.72
N GLN A 329 5.09 -7.19 -10.77
CA GLN A 329 3.64 -7.39 -10.80
C GLN A 329 3.18 -8.66 -10.07
N ASP A 330 4.06 -9.61 -9.77
CA ASP A 330 3.64 -10.87 -9.15
C ASP A 330 3.89 -10.88 -7.64
N VAL A 331 2.82 -10.87 -6.85
CA VAL A 331 2.89 -10.98 -5.38
C VAL A 331 1.99 -12.11 -4.92
N GLY A 332 2.55 -13.28 -4.69
CA GLY A 332 1.75 -14.48 -4.40
C GLY A 332 0.67 -14.69 -5.47
N ASP A 333 -0.60 -14.70 -5.06
CA ASP A 333 -1.75 -14.86 -5.97
C ASP A 333 -2.26 -13.53 -6.57
N TYR A 334 -1.56 -12.42 -6.35
CA TYR A 334 -1.98 -11.08 -6.76
C TYR A 334 -1.17 -10.58 -7.96
N THR A 335 -1.89 -10.05 -8.96
CA THR A 335 -1.30 -9.21 -10.00
C THR A 335 -1.35 -7.75 -9.54
N VAL A 336 -0.18 -7.14 -9.39
CA VAL A 336 0.07 -5.84 -8.80
C VAL A 336 0.43 -4.81 -9.86
N THR A 337 -0.09 -3.60 -9.72
CA THR A 337 0.34 -2.43 -10.49
C THR A 337 0.76 -1.30 -9.55
N TYR A 338 1.99 -0.82 -9.70
CA TYR A 338 2.55 0.32 -8.97
C TYR A 338 2.23 1.64 -9.68
N TYR A 339 1.03 2.14 -9.44
CA TYR A 339 0.53 3.36 -10.05
C TYR A 339 1.30 4.61 -9.63
N GLY A 340 1.79 4.65 -8.39
CA GLY A 340 2.49 5.81 -7.83
C GLY A 340 3.89 6.06 -8.36
N LEU A 341 4.47 5.11 -9.09
CA LEU A 341 5.82 5.26 -9.65
C LEU A 341 5.83 6.04 -10.97
N GLY A 342 4.71 6.09 -11.71
CA GLY A 342 4.67 6.73 -13.03
C GLY A 342 5.63 6.10 -14.05
N LEU A 343 6.05 4.85 -13.84
CA LEU A 343 6.97 4.12 -14.71
C LEU A 343 6.21 3.14 -15.62
N ALA A 344 6.76 2.91 -16.82
CA ALA A 344 6.29 1.84 -17.69
C ALA A 344 6.78 0.48 -17.16
N VAL A 345 6.07 -0.59 -17.53
CA VAL A 345 6.46 -1.97 -17.19
C VAL A 345 7.06 -2.65 -18.41
N VAL A 346 8.12 -3.45 -18.22
CA VAL A 346 8.79 -4.25 -19.25
C VAL A 346 8.69 -5.74 -18.97
#